data_AF-A0A7W4CHB1-F1
#
_entry.id   AF-A0A7W4CHB1-F1
#
_cell.length_a   1.000
_cell.length_b   1.000
_cell.length_c   1.000
_cell.angle_alpha   90.00
_cell.angle_beta   90.00
_cell.angle_gamma   90.00
#
_symmetry.space_group_name_H-M   'P 1'
#
loop_
_entity.id
_entity.type
_entity.pdbx_description
1 polymer ?
#
loop_
_entity_poly.entity_id
_entity_poly.type
_entity_poly.pdbx_seq_one_letter_code
_entity_poly.pdbx_strand_id
1 'polypeptide(L)'
;TSLVDVDTDSDGINDYHEVVYSWDPLNAQVPESSDFDSDGISNLDELYTHHTNPESADTDGDGLVDALEITLSWDPLVENSGSQSAGGDFDGDGLSNLAEANLGTDPKVTDSDGDGVSDGQEALQGSNPLDQNSNTPQIDTDNDGLYDVHEELYGWDKDNSNSPVNGGDGDADGDGLTNKYEIELGTNPTVADSDNDGISDFFELTYHWDPINTSSPEQGGLGDADNDGLSNADEILLYQTNPTSSDSDEDGLSDSDELTYGWSPTSDISPEQGSLGDADNDGLFNLAEI
;
A
#
# COMPACT_ATOMS: atom_id res chain seq x y z
N THR A 1 -41.43 -20.44 -6.57
CA THR A 1 -41.07 -19.45 -5.55
C THR A 1 -39.59 -19.23 -5.71
N SER A 2 -39.18 -17.99 -5.90
CA SER A 2 -37.80 -17.62 -6.20
C SER A 2 -36.90 -18.03 -5.03
N LEU A 3 -35.75 -18.64 -5.29
CA LEU A 3 -34.76 -19.02 -4.26
C LEU A 3 -34.06 -17.80 -3.62
N VAL A 4 -34.27 -16.60 -4.16
CA VAL A 4 -33.59 -15.34 -3.78
C VAL A 4 -34.22 -14.61 -2.59
N ASP A 5 -35.18 -15.21 -1.89
CA ASP A 5 -35.92 -14.53 -0.80
C ASP A 5 -36.32 -15.50 0.32
N VAL A 6 -35.66 -16.67 0.36
CA VAL A 6 -35.80 -17.62 1.46
C VAL A 6 -34.64 -17.34 2.40
N ASP A 7 -34.95 -17.13 3.67
CA ASP A 7 -34.03 -17.00 4.79
C ASP A 7 -34.47 -18.10 5.77
N THR A 8 -33.74 -19.22 5.75
CA THR A 8 -34.16 -20.48 6.38
C THR A 8 -33.95 -20.47 7.90
N ASP A 9 -32.96 -19.75 8.40
CA ASP A 9 -32.65 -19.64 9.83
C ASP A 9 -33.05 -18.30 10.47
N SER A 10 -33.54 -17.36 9.65
CA SER A 10 -34.13 -16.08 10.04
C SER A 10 -33.13 -15.12 10.68
N ASP A 11 -31.90 -15.08 10.18
CA ASP A 11 -30.85 -14.16 10.63
C ASP A 11 -30.72 -12.89 9.79
N GLY A 12 -31.51 -12.77 8.72
CA GLY A 12 -31.58 -11.60 7.86
C GLY A 12 -30.80 -11.73 6.55
N ILE A 13 -29.96 -12.76 6.41
CA ILE A 13 -29.30 -13.10 5.15
C ILE A 13 -30.12 -14.20 4.46
N ASN A 14 -30.31 -14.09 3.14
CA ASN A 14 -31.06 -15.10 2.41
C ASN A 14 -30.16 -16.28 2.05
N ASP A 15 -30.76 -17.48 1.93
CA ASP A 15 -30.09 -18.73 1.56
C ASP A 15 -29.24 -18.61 0.28
N TYR A 16 -29.58 -17.67 -0.62
CA TYR A 16 -28.82 -17.44 -1.84
C TYR A 16 -27.47 -16.78 -1.53
N HIS A 17 -27.45 -15.70 -0.75
CA HIS A 17 -26.22 -15.03 -0.33
C HIS A 17 -25.37 -15.97 0.52
N GLU A 18 -25.96 -16.68 1.47
CA GLU A 18 -25.23 -17.64 2.29
C GLU A 18 -24.56 -18.72 1.43
N VAL A 19 -25.23 -19.24 0.40
CA VAL A 19 -24.62 -20.19 -0.54
C VAL A 19 -23.51 -19.56 -1.39
N VAL A 20 -23.65 -18.29 -1.79
CA VAL A 20 -22.63 -17.57 -2.56
C VAL A 20 -21.34 -17.40 -1.75
N TYR A 21 -21.47 -17.01 -0.47
CA TYR A 21 -20.35 -16.80 0.44
C TYR A 21 -19.95 -18.06 1.22
N SER A 22 -20.51 -19.22 0.88
CA SER A 22 -20.22 -20.51 1.56
C SER A 22 -20.53 -20.53 3.06
N TRP A 23 -21.47 -19.70 3.52
CA TRP A 23 -22.06 -19.72 4.86
C TRP A 23 -23.15 -20.82 4.96
N ASP A 24 -23.56 -21.19 6.17
CA ASP A 24 -24.49 -22.31 6.42
C ASP A 24 -25.96 -21.85 6.52
N PRO A 25 -26.82 -22.11 5.52
CA PRO A 25 -28.20 -21.60 5.47
C PRO A 25 -29.16 -22.15 6.54
N LEU A 26 -28.69 -23.05 7.40
CA LEU A 26 -29.52 -23.72 8.41
C LEU A 26 -29.17 -23.29 9.84
N ASN A 27 -28.21 -22.40 9.99
CA ASN A 27 -27.58 -22.11 11.25
C ASN A 27 -27.27 -20.63 11.29
N ALA A 28 -28.01 -19.89 12.11
CA ALA A 28 -27.83 -18.45 12.28
C ALA A 28 -26.37 -18.15 12.67
N GLN A 29 -25.52 -17.95 11.66
CA GLN A 29 -24.10 -17.73 11.77
C GLN A 29 -23.83 -16.23 11.95
N VAL A 30 -24.78 -15.39 11.54
CA VAL A 30 -24.62 -13.95 11.43
C VAL A 30 -25.74 -13.22 12.17
N PRO A 31 -25.59 -12.91 13.47
CA PRO A 31 -26.40 -11.84 14.06
C PRO A 31 -26.33 -10.58 13.19
N GLU A 32 -27.40 -9.78 13.12
CA GLU A 32 -27.51 -8.53 12.33
C GLU A 32 -26.34 -7.52 12.51
N SER A 33 -25.48 -7.72 13.52
CA SER A 33 -24.31 -6.90 13.82
C SER A 33 -22.98 -7.64 13.58
N SER A 34 -22.99 -8.69 12.76
CA SER A 34 -21.76 -9.39 12.37
C SER A 34 -21.05 -8.59 11.31
N ASP A 35 -19.74 -8.52 11.46
CA ASP A 35 -18.80 -7.77 10.63
C ASP A 35 -17.60 -8.71 10.52
N PHE A 36 -17.45 -9.33 9.36
CA PHE A 36 -16.58 -10.49 9.15
C PHE A 36 -15.15 -10.12 8.80
N ASP A 37 -14.97 -9.05 8.04
CA ASP A 37 -13.68 -8.46 7.71
C ASP A 37 -13.27 -7.34 8.69
N SER A 38 -14.16 -6.96 9.62
CA SER A 38 -13.89 -6.02 10.71
C SER A 38 -13.58 -4.60 10.23
N ASP A 39 -14.20 -4.20 9.11
CA ASP A 39 -14.02 -2.87 8.51
C ASP A 39 -14.93 -1.80 9.17
N GLY A 40 -15.96 -2.23 9.90
CA GLY A 40 -16.92 -1.36 10.58
C GLY A 40 -18.30 -1.27 9.92
N ILE A 41 -18.53 -1.98 8.81
CA ILE A 41 -19.84 -2.20 8.21
C ILE A 41 -20.36 -3.58 8.63
N SER A 42 -21.68 -3.70 8.83
CA SER A 42 -22.25 -5.03 9.07
C SER A 42 -22.42 -5.80 7.76
N ASN A 43 -22.22 -7.12 7.77
CA ASN A 43 -22.43 -7.99 6.61
C ASN A 43 -23.81 -7.79 5.95
N LEU A 44 -24.82 -7.41 6.74
CA LEU A 44 -26.16 -7.12 6.24
C LEU A 44 -26.21 -5.81 5.44
N ASP A 45 -25.57 -4.76 5.96
CA ASP A 45 -25.48 -3.47 5.29
C ASP A 45 -24.59 -3.55 4.04
N GLU A 46 -23.52 -4.32 4.09
CA GLU A 46 -22.70 -4.59 2.92
C GLU A 46 -23.50 -5.28 1.81
N LEU A 47 -24.25 -6.35 2.10
CA LEU A 47 -25.02 -7.05 1.06
C LEU A 47 -26.19 -6.23 0.50
N TYR A 48 -26.92 -5.52 1.35
CA TYR A 48 -28.21 -4.95 0.99
C TYR A 48 -28.26 -3.42 0.88
N THR A 49 -27.28 -2.71 1.46
CA THR A 49 -27.21 -1.24 1.45
C THR A 49 -26.07 -0.74 0.55
N HIS A 50 -24.85 -1.23 0.77
CA HIS A 50 -23.64 -0.72 0.13
C HIS A 50 -23.21 -1.55 -1.08
N HIS A 51 -23.63 -2.81 -1.13
CA HIS A 51 -23.28 -3.80 -2.15
C HIS A 51 -21.78 -4.11 -2.24
N THR A 52 -21.08 -3.97 -1.11
CA THR A 52 -19.69 -4.36 -0.89
C THR A 52 -19.57 -5.85 -0.54
N ASN A 53 -18.35 -6.35 -0.40
CA ASN A 53 -18.05 -7.75 -0.15
C ASN A 53 -17.81 -8.01 1.35
N PRO A 54 -18.70 -8.74 2.05
CA PRO A 54 -18.60 -8.98 3.51
C PRO A 54 -17.43 -9.83 4.02
N GLU A 55 -16.49 -10.17 3.16
CA GLU A 55 -15.27 -10.87 3.55
C GLU A 55 -14.02 -10.10 3.11
N SER A 56 -14.17 -8.84 2.70
CA SER A 56 -13.13 -7.97 2.16
C SER A 56 -13.34 -6.54 2.65
N ALA A 57 -12.52 -6.12 3.61
CA ALA A 57 -12.58 -4.77 4.19
C ALA A 57 -12.38 -3.64 3.16
N ASP A 58 -11.82 -3.97 2.00
CA ASP A 58 -11.63 -3.09 0.84
C ASP A 58 -12.15 -3.89 -0.37
N THR A 59 -13.33 -3.52 -0.88
CA THR A 59 -14.02 -4.29 -1.92
C THR A 59 -13.44 -4.08 -3.31
N ASP A 60 -12.98 -2.86 -3.61
CA ASP A 60 -12.44 -2.51 -4.93
C ASP A 60 -10.91 -2.61 -5.03
N GLY A 61 -10.24 -2.73 -3.89
CA GLY A 61 -8.81 -3.00 -3.79
C GLY A 61 -7.94 -1.76 -3.95
N ASP A 62 -8.46 -0.57 -3.69
CA ASP A 62 -7.73 0.69 -3.87
C ASP A 62 -6.91 1.14 -2.65
N GLY A 63 -6.98 0.38 -1.56
CA GLY A 63 -6.27 0.60 -0.31
C GLY A 63 -7.06 1.36 0.76
N LEU A 64 -8.28 1.83 0.46
CA LEU A 64 -9.19 2.41 1.45
C LEU A 64 -10.24 1.38 1.87
N VAL A 65 -10.57 1.32 3.16
CA VAL A 65 -11.62 0.41 3.63
C VAL A 65 -13.01 0.93 3.26
N ASP A 66 -13.93 0.02 2.94
CA ASP A 66 -15.27 0.37 2.46
C ASP A 66 -15.99 1.32 3.43
N ALA A 67 -15.84 1.07 4.75
CA ALA A 67 -16.44 1.89 5.80
C ALA A 67 -15.99 3.35 5.77
N LEU A 68 -14.71 3.59 5.46
CA LEU A 68 -14.12 4.92 5.37
C LEU A 68 -14.67 5.65 4.15
N GLU A 69 -14.66 5.00 2.99
CA GLU A 69 -15.17 5.58 1.75
C GLU A 69 -16.64 5.98 1.88
N ILE A 70 -17.48 5.12 2.47
CA ILE A 70 -18.89 5.42 2.72
C ILE A 70 -19.03 6.64 3.64
N THR A 71 -18.23 6.71 4.70
CA THR A 71 -18.22 7.86 5.63
C THR A 71 -17.84 9.14 4.90
N LEU A 72 -16.88 9.06 3.99
CA LEU A 72 -16.44 10.13 3.12
C LEU A 72 -17.37 10.36 1.93
N SER A 73 -18.43 9.56 1.72
CA SER A 73 -19.25 9.63 0.51
C SER A 73 -18.45 9.44 -0.80
N TRP A 74 -17.42 8.60 -0.74
CA TRP A 74 -16.74 7.98 -1.88
C TRP A 74 -17.43 6.63 -2.19
N ASP A 75 -17.11 6.03 -3.34
CA ASP A 75 -17.83 4.85 -3.87
C ASP A 75 -16.98 3.59 -3.69
N PRO A 76 -17.28 2.70 -2.72
CA PRO A 76 -16.43 1.57 -2.33
C PRO A 76 -16.41 0.40 -3.34
N LEU A 77 -16.84 0.68 -4.57
CA LEU A 77 -16.92 -0.28 -5.67
C LEU A 77 -16.14 0.20 -6.89
N VAL A 78 -15.41 1.30 -6.74
CA VAL A 78 -14.70 2.01 -7.81
C VAL A 78 -13.39 2.56 -7.28
N GLU A 79 -12.29 1.94 -7.72
CA GLU A 79 -10.93 2.36 -7.38
C GLU A 79 -10.76 3.89 -7.46
N ASN A 80 -10.50 4.50 -6.31
CA ASN A 80 -10.25 5.92 -6.21
C ASN A 80 -8.89 6.24 -6.84
N SER A 81 -8.78 7.46 -7.36
CA SER A 81 -7.57 7.91 -8.07
C SER A 81 -7.25 9.36 -7.80
N GLY A 82 -5.97 9.72 -7.98
CA GLY A 82 -5.50 11.09 -7.80
C GLY A 82 -5.60 11.51 -6.33
N SER A 83 -6.27 12.61 -6.02
CA SER A 83 -6.35 13.09 -4.64
C SER A 83 -7.28 12.25 -3.75
N GLN A 84 -8.04 11.31 -4.30
CA GLN A 84 -8.95 10.45 -3.54
C GLN A 84 -8.39 9.04 -3.29
N SER A 85 -7.30 8.64 -3.95
CA SER A 85 -6.70 7.32 -3.70
C SER A 85 -6.16 7.21 -2.27
N ALA A 86 -5.85 6.00 -1.82
CA ALA A 86 -5.22 5.77 -0.51
C ALA A 86 -3.99 6.65 -0.26
N GLY A 87 -3.09 6.75 -1.25
CA GLY A 87 -1.92 7.64 -1.23
C GLY A 87 -2.20 9.10 -1.62
N GLY A 88 -3.43 9.43 -1.96
CA GLY A 88 -3.82 10.81 -2.28
C GLY A 88 -3.92 11.67 -1.02
N ASP A 89 -3.69 12.98 -1.17
CA ASP A 89 -3.87 14.00 -0.12
C ASP A 89 -5.07 14.88 -0.53
N PHE A 90 -6.27 14.51 -0.07
CA PHE A 90 -7.51 15.11 -0.59
C PHE A 90 -7.69 16.56 -0.16
N ASP A 91 -7.27 16.92 1.04
CA ASP A 91 -7.43 18.26 1.61
C ASP A 91 -6.17 19.14 1.52
N GLY A 92 -5.02 18.55 1.18
CA GLY A 92 -3.77 19.22 0.89
C GLY A 92 -2.93 19.55 2.13
N ASP A 93 -3.08 18.80 3.22
CA ASP A 93 -2.44 19.09 4.50
C ASP A 93 -1.09 18.39 4.72
N GLY A 94 -0.76 17.45 3.83
CA GLY A 94 0.47 16.67 3.84
C GLY A 94 0.36 15.27 4.42
N LEU A 95 -0.81 14.83 4.89
CA LEU A 95 -1.12 13.42 5.12
C LEU A 95 -1.87 12.84 3.92
N SER A 96 -1.69 11.53 3.71
CA SER A 96 -2.53 10.80 2.78
C SER A 96 -3.84 10.38 3.41
N ASN A 97 -4.85 10.15 2.58
CA ASN A 97 -6.17 9.69 3.01
C ASN A 97 -6.07 8.41 3.88
N LEU A 98 -5.14 7.50 3.55
CA LEU A 98 -4.87 6.30 4.34
C LEU A 98 -4.17 6.61 5.67
N ALA A 99 -3.18 7.51 5.69
CA ALA A 99 -2.50 7.92 6.92
C ALA A 99 -3.48 8.61 7.89
N GLU A 100 -4.37 9.44 7.36
CA GLU A 100 -5.43 10.09 8.13
C GLU A 100 -6.42 9.07 8.71
N ALA A 101 -6.82 8.08 7.91
CA ALA A 101 -7.66 6.99 8.40
C ALA A 101 -7.03 6.22 9.57
N ASN A 102 -5.73 5.96 9.49
CA ASN A 102 -4.96 5.30 10.55
C ASN A 102 -4.81 6.17 11.81
N LEU A 103 -4.71 7.49 11.65
CA LEU A 103 -4.66 8.45 12.74
C LEU A 103 -6.06 8.77 13.30
N GLY A 104 -7.13 8.40 12.59
CA GLY A 104 -8.51 8.71 12.92
C GLY A 104 -8.90 10.16 12.64
N THR A 105 -8.14 10.86 11.80
CA THR A 105 -8.45 12.20 11.27
C THR A 105 -9.38 12.09 10.06
N ASP A 106 -9.93 13.21 9.59
CA ASP A 106 -10.88 13.24 8.46
C ASP A 106 -10.16 13.71 7.18
N PRO A 107 -10.02 12.85 6.14
CA PRO A 107 -9.39 13.20 4.86
C PRO A 107 -9.90 14.43 4.11
N LYS A 108 -10.96 15.07 4.60
CA LYS A 108 -11.54 16.28 4.03
C LYS A 108 -11.29 17.52 4.87
N VAL A 109 -10.58 17.38 5.99
CA VAL A 109 -10.47 18.41 7.02
C VAL A 109 -9.01 18.53 7.48
N THR A 110 -8.39 19.61 7.01
CA THR A 110 -6.97 19.92 7.23
C THR A 110 -6.56 20.03 8.71
N ASP A 111 -7.50 20.13 9.63
CA ASP A 111 -7.26 20.41 11.06
C ASP A 111 -8.46 19.80 11.82
N SER A 112 -8.32 18.51 12.16
CA SER A 112 -9.40 17.68 12.68
C SER A 112 -9.86 18.11 14.06
N ASP A 113 -8.92 18.54 14.91
CA ASP A 113 -9.26 19.04 16.25
C ASP A 113 -9.62 20.54 16.29
N GLY A 114 -9.23 21.31 15.28
CA GLY A 114 -9.59 22.72 15.12
C GLY A 114 -8.76 23.69 15.97
N ASP A 115 -7.53 23.34 16.34
CA ASP A 115 -6.65 24.19 17.14
C ASP A 115 -5.74 25.12 16.31
N GLY A 116 -5.74 24.94 14.99
CA GLY A 116 -5.09 25.79 14.01
C GLY A 116 -3.73 25.29 13.52
N VAL A 117 -3.35 24.07 13.85
CA VAL A 117 -2.26 23.32 13.21
C VAL A 117 -2.90 22.22 12.36
N SER A 118 -2.30 21.90 11.20
CA SER A 118 -2.89 20.86 10.34
C SER A 118 -2.55 19.47 10.82
N ASP A 119 -3.40 18.48 10.53
CA ASP A 119 -3.20 17.11 10.97
C ASP A 119 -1.83 16.57 10.52
N GLY A 120 -1.45 16.85 9.27
CA GLY A 120 -0.12 16.50 8.76
C GLY A 120 1.02 17.29 9.37
N GLN A 121 0.79 18.53 9.76
CA GLN A 121 1.80 19.30 10.49
C GLN A 121 1.95 18.77 11.93
N GLU A 122 0.88 18.26 12.53
CA GLU A 122 0.90 17.63 13.85
C GLU A 122 1.56 16.26 13.79
N ALA A 123 1.20 15.41 12.83
CA ALA A 123 1.85 14.13 12.60
C ALA A 123 3.36 14.29 12.39
N LEU A 124 3.78 15.26 11.58
CA LEU A 124 5.20 15.57 11.37
C LEU A 124 5.90 16.05 12.65
N GLN A 125 5.18 16.79 13.49
CA GLN A 125 5.72 17.31 14.75
C GLN A 125 5.58 16.33 15.91
N GLY A 126 4.82 15.24 15.77
CA GLY A 126 4.43 14.40 16.89
C GLY A 126 3.34 15.01 17.78
N SER A 127 2.57 16.02 17.36
CA SER A 127 1.33 16.31 18.09
C SER A 127 0.27 15.23 17.78
N ASN A 128 -0.76 15.18 18.60
CA ASN A 128 -1.92 14.34 18.35
C ASN A 128 -2.96 15.21 17.60
N PRO A 129 -3.29 14.87 16.33
CA PRO A 129 -4.21 15.66 15.50
C PRO A 129 -5.69 15.65 15.95
N LEU A 130 -5.98 14.91 17.03
CA LEU A 130 -7.31 14.81 17.64
C LEU A 130 -7.37 15.45 19.04
N ASP A 131 -6.32 16.14 19.50
CA ASP A 131 -6.28 16.84 20.79
C ASP A 131 -5.72 18.27 20.68
N GLN A 132 -6.64 19.25 20.77
CA GLN A 132 -6.37 20.69 20.70
C GLN A 132 -5.31 21.25 21.68
N ASN A 133 -4.80 20.42 22.59
CA ASN A 133 -3.79 20.76 23.57
C ASN A 133 -2.48 20.00 23.37
N SER A 134 -2.34 19.24 22.29
CA SER A 134 -1.19 18.40 21.98
C SER A 134 -0.01 19.20 21.41
N ASN A 135 -0.27 20.40 20.87
CA ASN A 135 0.69 21.40 20.36
C ASN A 135 1.68 22.00 21.40
N THR A 136 1.86 21.32 22.52
CA THR A 136 2.86 21.63 23.54
C THR A 136 4.27 21.21 23.09
N PRO A 137 5.35 21.61 23.79
CA PRO A 137 6.69 21.24 23.37
C PRO A 137 6.81 19.71 23.29
N GLN A 138 7.13 19.25 22.09
CA GLN A 138 7.31 17.85 21.75
C GLN A 138 8.36 17.23 22.67
N ILE A 139 7.99 16.13 23.31
CA ILE A 139 8.81 15.43 24.30
C ILE A 139 9.46 14.26 23.59
N ASP A 140 10.79 14.19 23.68
CA ASP A 140 11.61 13.04 23.32
C ASP A 140 12.33 12.65 24.63
N THR A 141 11.73 11.70 25.35
CA THR A 141 12.12 11.38 26.74
C THR A 141 13.49 10.75 26.81
N ASP A 142 13.85 9.91 25.85
CA ASP A 142 15.11 9.16 25.82
C ASP A 142 16.17 9.72 24.85
N ASN A 143 15.81 10.76 24.08
CA ASN A 143 16.65 11.54 23.16
C ASN A 143 17.17 10.72 21.98
N ASP A 144 16.32 9.88 21.41
CA ASP A 144 16.66 9.01 20.30
C ASP A 144 16.21 9.53 18.93
N GLY A 145 15.53 10.68 18.91
CA GLY A 145 15.08 11.34 17.69
C GLY A 145 13.63 11.04 17.30
N LEU A 146 12.91 10.20 18.05
CA LEU A 146 11.47 10.04 17.99
C LEU A 146 10.80 10.86 19.11
N TYR A 147 9.59 11.33 18.88
CA TYR A 147 8.80 11.94 19.94
C TYR A 147 7.98 10.86 20.65
N ASP A 148 7.78 11.00 21.98
CA ASP A 148 7.06 10.06 22.86
C ASP A 148 5.70 9.64 22.27
N VAL A 149 5.03 10.57 21.60
CA VAL A 149 3.77 10.42 20.86
C VAL A 149 3.82 9.46 19.66
N HIS A 150 4.88 9.49 18.86
CA HIS A 150 5.10 8.55 17.75
C HIS A 150 5.38 7.17 18.33
N GLU A 151 6.18 7.12 19.39
CA GLU A 151 6.46 5.87 20.07
C GLU A 151 5.19 5.29 20.72
N GLU A 152 4.32 6.12 21.31
CA GLU A 152 3.02 5.68 21.81
C GLU A 152 2.09 5.20 20.68
N LEU A 153 2.10 5.85 19.52
CA LEU A 153 1.31 5.46 18.33
C LEU A 153 1.71 4.07 17.83
N TYR A 154 3.01 3.81 17.67
CA TYR A 154 3.54 2.54 17.17
C TYR A 154 3.76 1.48 18.27
N GLY A 155 3.43 1.80 19.53
CA GLY A 155 3.60 0.90 20.68
C GLY A 155 5.07 0.64 21.07
N TRP A 156 5.96 1.57 20.75
CA TRP A 156 7.37 1.59 21.10
C TRP A 156 7.61 2.14 22.52
N ASP A 157 8.77 1.83 23.09
CA ASP A 157 9.13 2.20 24.46
C ASP A 157 9.84 3.56 24.52
N LYS A 158 9.04 4.62 24.73
CA LYS A 158 9.45 6.03 24.91
C LYS A 158 10.49 6.34 25.98
N ASP A 159 10.84 5.36 26.82
CA ASP A 159 11.88 5.52 27.84
C ASP A 159 13.17 4.75 27.46
N ASN A 160 13.25 4.17 26.27
CA ASN A 160 14.34 3.32 25.78
C ASN A 160 14.82 3.73 24.39
N SER A 161 15.95 4.44 24.36
CA SER A 161 16.57 4.99 23.15
C SER A 161 17.06 3.97 22.10
N ASN A 162 16.74 2.68 22.27
CA ASN A 162 17.00 1.63 21.29
C ASN A 162 15.70 1.04 20.72
N SER A 163 14.54 1.40 21.29
CA SER A 163 13.24 1.12 20.71
C SER A 163 13.05 2.02 19.49
N PRO A 164 12.41 1.58 18.40
CA PRO A 164 12.10 0.19 18.04
C PRO A 164 13.33 -0.62 17.59
N VAL A 165 14.34 -0.04 16.92
CA VAL A 165 15.59 -0.76 16.54
C VAL A 165 16.90 0.08 16.64
N ASN A 166 16.87 1.42 16.69
CA ASN A 166 17.79 2.28 17.49
C ASN A 166 17.28 3.74 17.49
N GLY A 167 16.02 3.92 17.87
CA GLY A 167 15.35 5.22 17.85
C GLY A 167 15.03 5.73 16.46
N GLY A 168 15.00 7.06 16.31
CA GLY A 168 14.61 7.72 15.06
C GLY A 168 15.56 7.45 13.90
N ASP A 169 16.86 7.26 14.20
CA ASP A 169 17.88 6.88 13.22
C ASP A 169 17.97 5.35 13.01
N GLY A 170 17.11 4.57 13.69
CA GLY A 170 16.95 3.15 13.45
C GLY A 170 16.11 2.87 12.19
N ASP A 171 16.02 1.59 11.84
CA ASP A 171 15.31 1.06 10.67
C ASP A 171 14.62 -0.22 11.17
N ALA A 172 13.33 -0.12 11.50
CA ALA A 172 12.66 -1.15 12.29
C ALA A 172 12.15 -2.34 11.47
N ASP A 173 11.84 -2.14 10.19
CA ASP A 173 11.47 -3.21 9.26
C ASP A 173 12.62 -3.68 8.35
N GLY A 174 13.70 -2.91 8.25
CA GLY A 174 14.90 -3.25 7.51
C GLY A 174 14.83 -2.95 6.02
N ASP A 175 13.96 -2.03 5.58
CA ASP A 175 13.79 -1.67 4.17
C ASP A 175 14.88 -0.71 3.65
N GLY A 176 15.56 -0.01 4.57
CA GLY A 176 16.63 0.95 4.29
C GLY A 176 16.27 2.41 4.52
N LEU A 177 15.04 2.72 4.89
CA LEU A 177 14.61 4.01 5.43
C LEU A 177 14.79 4.02 6.95
N THR A 178 14.90 5.22 7.51
CA THR A 178 14.99 5.38 8.97
C THR A 178 13.60 5.65 9.52
N ASN A 179 13.28 5.14 10.72
CA ASN A 179 11.97 5.29 11.35
C ASN A 179 11.47 6.75 11.33
N LYS A 180 12.37 7.69 11.64
CA LYS A 180 12.04 9.11 11.62
C LYS A 180 11.70 9.61 10.22
N TYR A 181 12.43 9.17 9.20
CA TYR A 181 12.23 9.59 7.82
C TYR A 181 10.92 9.05 7.26
N GLU A 182 10.57 7.81 7.59
CA GLU A 182 9.29 7.21 7.23
C GLU A 182 8.11 7.98 7.83
N ILE A 183 8.20 8.32 9.12
CA ILE A 183 7.23 9.22 9.78
C ILE A 183 7.14 10.57 9.07
N GLU A 184 8.26 11.16 8.63
CA GLU A 184 8.28 12.42 7.90
C GLU A 184 7.68 12.31 6.48
N LEU A 185 7.68 11.11 5.88
CA LEU A 185 7.11 10.81 4.58
C LEU A 185 5.66 10.32 4.65
N GLY A 186 5.17 9.96 5.84
CA GLY A 186 3.85 9.36 6.02
C GLY A 186 3.80 7.86 5.70
N THR A 187 4.96 7.22 5.50
CA THR A 187 5.06 5.76 5.36
C THR A 187 5.11 5.09 6.74
N ASN A 188 4.96 3.77 6.80
CA ASN A 188 4.86 3.00 8.03
C ASN A 188 6.22 2.40 8.44
N PRO A 189 6.85 2.91 9.53
CA PRO A 189 8.17 2.44 10.00
C PRO A 189 8.29 0.96 10.40
N THR A 190 7.20 0.22 10.38
CA THR A 190 7.15 -1.17 10.81
C THR A 190 6.84 -2.12 9.66
N VAL A 191 6.66 -1.60 8.45
CA VAL A 191 6.25 -2.35 7.27
C VAL A 191 7.05 -1.82 6.08
N ALA A 192 7.95 -2.67 5.57
CA ALA A 192 8.86 -2.30 4.50
C ALA A 192 8.16 -1.87 3.19
N ASP A 193 6.90 -2.23 3.01
CA ASP A 193 6.05 -1.98 1.85
C ASP A 193 4.72 -1.45 2.40
N SER A 194 4.63 -0.13 2.52
CA SER A 194 3.58 0.55 3.28
C SER A 194 2.21 0.42 2.64
N ASP A 195 2.15 0.32 1.30
CA ASP A 195 0.90 0.13 0.55
C ASP A 195 0.64 -1.34 0.14
N ASN A 196 1.60 -2.23 0.33
CA ASN A 196 1.54 -3.66 0.02
C ASN A 196 1.42 -3.95 -1.49
N ASP A 197 2.00 -3.12 -2.34
CA ASP A 197 1.98 -3.29 -3.79
C ASP A 197 3.06 -4.26 -4.32
N GLY A 198 3.97 -4.71 -3.44
CA GLY A 198 5.07 -5.60 -3.74
C GLY A 198 6.42 -4.92 -3.95
N ILE A 199 6.50 -3.59 -3.78
CA ILE A 199 7.73 -2.79 -3.83
C ILE A 199 7.90 -2.15 -2.45
N SER A 200 9.13 -2.12 -1.93
CA SER A 200 9.38 -1.48 -0.63
C SER A 200 9.43 0.04 -0.77
N ASP A 201 9.08 0.77 0.28
CA ASP A 201 9.09 2.24 0.33
C ASP A 201 10.44 2.81 -0.15
N PHE A 202 11.55 2.20 0.30
CA PHE A 202 12.90 2.55 -0.15
C PHE A 202 13.08 2.49 -1.69
N PHE A 203 12.55 1.45 -2.34
CA PHE A 203 12.70 1.27 -3.79
C PHE A 203 11.81 2.26 -4.54
N GLU A 204 10.59 2.48 -4.08
CA GLU A 204 9.69 3.45 -4.70
C GLU A 204 10.28 4.84 -4.68
N LEU A 205 10.82 5.29 -3.54
CA LEU A 205 11.54 6.57 -3.46
C LEU A 205 12.77 6.62 -4.38
N THR A 206 13.46 5.49 -4.57
CA THR A 206 14.61 5.40 -5.50
C THR A 206 14.18 5.63 -6.95
N TYR A 207 13.01 5.09 -7.34
CA TYR A 207 12.45 5.22 -8.69
C TYR A 207 11.49 6.42 -8.85
N HIS A 208 11.31 7.23 -7.80
CA HIS A 208 10.38 8.37 -7.75
C HIS A 208 8.91 7.95 -7.95
N TRP A 209 8.56 6.79 -7.40
CA TRP A 209 7.20 6.30 -7.22
C TRP A 209 6.68 6.71 -5.83
N ASP A 210 5.46 6.29 -5.52
CA ASP A 210 4.68 6.88 -4.42
C ASP A 210 4.40 5.79 -3.37
N PRO A 211 5.13 5.77 -2.23
CA PRO A 211 5.22 4.65 -1.29
C PRO A 211 3.98 4.34 -0.46
N ILE A 212 2.86 4.93 -0.84
CA ILE A 212 1.58 4.82 -0.13
C ILE A 212 0.44 4.65 -1.13
N ASN A 213 0.76 4.36 -2.39
CA ASN A 213 -0.16 4.29 -3.50
C ASN A 213 0.03 2.99 -4.27
N THR A 214 -0.84 2.03 -3.95
CA THR A 214 -0.86 0.65 -4.48
C THR A 214 -0.80 0.51 -6.01
N SER A 215 -1.12 1.58 -6.73
CA SER A 215 -1.15 1.63 -8.19
C SER A 215 0.03 2.39 -8.79
N SER A 216 1.06 2.73 -8.03
CA SER A 216 2.23 3.49 -8.48
C SER A 216 3.46 2.58 -8.52
N PRO A 217 4.05 2.24 -9.68
CA PRO A 217 3.84 2.77 -11.03
C PRO A 217 2.97 1.85 -11.91
N GLU A 218 1.68 2.09 -11.95
CA GLU A 218 0.67 1.30 -12.68
C GLU A 218 0.62 -0.18 -12.24
N GLN A 219 -0.20 -0.48 -11.22
CA GLN A 219 -0.29 -1.79 -10.53
C GLN A 219 0.94 -2.16 -9.68
N GLY A 220 1.74 -1.15 -9.28
CA GLY A 220 2.79 -1.34 -8.29
C GLY A 220 3.82 -2.38 -8.70
N GLY A 221 4.14 -3.30 -7.79
CA GLY A 221 5.06 -4.41 -8.05
C GLY A 221 4.62 -5.38 -9.15
N LEU A 222 3.31 -5.51 -9.41
CA LEU A 222 2.76 -6.34 -10.49
C LEU A 222 2.73 -5.63 -11.85
N GLY A 223 2.97 -4.32 -11.86
CA GLY A 223 3.09 -3.50 -13.06
C GLY A 223 4.32 -3.85 -13.90
N ASP A 224 4.36 -3.30 -15.11
CA ASP A 224 5.46 -3.41 -16.08
C ASP A 224 5.71 -2.00 -16.64
N ALA A 225 6.49 -1.21 -15.90
CA ALA A 225 6.56 0.23 -16.11
C ALA A 225 7.24 0.63 -17.44
N ASP A 226 8.12 -0.21 -17.98
CA ASP A 226 8.78 0.02 -19.27
C ASP A 226 8.22 -0.83 -20.43
N ASN A 227 7.30 -1.75 -20.14
CA ASN A 227 6.60 -2.60 -21.09
C ASN A 227 7.51 -3.60 -21.82
N ASP A 228 8.56 -4.09 -21.15
CA ASP A 228 9.46 -5.10 -21.69
C ASP A 228 8.97 -6.54 -21.45
N GLY A 229 8.00 -6.73 -20.57
CA GLY A 229 7.41 -8.03 -20.22
C GLY A 229 7.89 -8.63 -18.89
N LEU A 230 8.70 -7.91 -18.11
CA LEU A 230 9.00 -8.21 -16.71
C LEU A 230 8.13 -7.37 -15.78
N SER A 231 7.88 -7.87 -14.57
CA SER A 231 7.18 -7.07 -13.55
C SER A 231 8.15 -6.23 -12.75
N ASN A 232 7.73 -5.04 -12.31
CA ASN A 232 8.56 -4.12 -11.53
C ASN A 232 9.20 -4.83 -10.32
N ALA A 233 8.44 -5.66 -9.62
CA ALA A 233 8.94 -6.44 -8.48
C ALA A 233 9.94 -7.53 -8.88
N ASP A 234 9.73 -8.24 -10.01
CA ASP A 234 10.69 -9.24 -10.49
C ASP A 234 12.02 -8.60 -10.89
N GLU A 235 11.96 -7.45 -11.55
CA GLU A 235 13.14 -6.70 -11.95
C GLU A 235 13.97 -6.25 -10.75
N ILE A 236 13.32 -5.66 -9.74
CA ILE A 236 13.98 -5.19 -8.52
C ILE A 236 14.51 -6.36 -7.68
N LEU A 237 13.69 -7.37 -7.40
CA LEU A 237 13.97 -8.39 -6.39
C LEU A 237 14.70 -9.61 -6.93
N LEU A 238 14.47 -9.99 -8.19
CA LEU A 238 14.98 -11.24 -8.77
C LEU A 238 16.11 -11.00 -9.77
N TYR A 239 15.94 -10.06 -10.70
CA TYR A 239 16.86 -9.87 -11.82
C TYR A 239 17.88 -8.75 -11.62
N GLN A 240 17.59 -7.81 -10.71
CA GLN A 240 18.39 -6.61 -10.45
C GLN A 240 18.55 -5.73 -11.70
N THR A 241 17.50 -5.70 -12.52
CA THR A 241 17.36 -4.82 -13.69
C THR A 241 16.69 -3.51 -13.28
N ASN A 242 16.64 -2.55 -14.20
CA ASN A 242 16.01 -1.26 -13.98
C ASN A 242 14.57 -1.29 -14.52
N PRO A 243 13.54 -1.29 -13.66
CA PRO A 243 12.13 -1.40 -14.07
C PRO A 243 11.58 -0.23 -14.87
N THR A 244 12.40 0.78 -15.15
CA THR A 244 12.05 1.91 -16.00
C THR A 244 12.80 1.92 -17.33
N SER A 245 13.53 0.84 -17.63
CA SER A 245 14.42 0.73 -18.77
C SER A 245 14.42 -0.68 -19.33
N SER A 246 13.75 -0.84 -20.48
CA SER A 246 13.57 -2.12 -21.16
C SER A 246 14.85 -2.77 -21.68
N ASP A 247 16.02 -2.27 -21.34
CA ASP A 247 17.38 -2.67 -21.74
C ASP A 247 18.30 -2.04 -20.69
N SER A 248 18.54 -2.77 -19.61
CA SER A 248 19.19 -2.22 -18.41
C SER A 248 20.68 -1.98 -18.57
N ASP A 249 21.34 -2.71 -19.47
CA ASP A 249 22.77 -2.61 -19.72
C ASP A 249 23.15 -1.90 -21.04
N GLU A 250 22.14 -1.46 -21.79
CA GLU A 250 22.23 -0.71 -23.04
C GLU A 250 22.97 -1.47 -24.17
N ASP A 251 22.92 -2.81 -24.16
CA ASP A 251 23.52 -3.64 -25.20
C ASP A 251 22.64 -3.83 -26.45
N GLY A 252 21.39 -3.37 -26.36
CA GLY A 252 20.39 -3.36 -27.41
C GLY A 252 19.46 -4.58 -27.43
N LEU A 253 19.49 -5.41 -26.39
CA LEU A 253 18.53 -6.47 -26.12
C LEU A 253 17.65 -6.08 -24.92
N SER A 254 16.41 -6.57 -24.85
CA SER A 254 15.61 -6.32 -23.65
C SER A 254 15.95 -7.28 -22.54
N ASP A 255 15.72 -6.86 -21.30
CA ASP A 255 15.98 -7.66 -20.13
C ASP A 255 15.17 -8.97 -20.17
N SER A 256 13.90 -8.89 -20.59
CA SER A 256 13.03 -10.04 -20.81
C SER A 256 13.53 -11.02 -21.90
N ASP A 257 14.10 -10.51 -22.99
CA ASP A 257 14.63 -11.32 -24.08
C ASP A 257 15.91 -12.03 -23.63
N GLU A 258 16.80 -11.31 -22.94
CA GLU A 258 18.02 -11.88 -22.42
C GLU A 258 17.75 -13.01 -21.43
N LEU A 259 16.80 -12.85 -20.51
CA LEU A 259 16.39 -13.91 -19.60
C LEU A 259 15.82 -15.13 -20.33
N THR A 260 15.06 -14.90 -21.41
CA THR A 260 14.50 -15.96 -22.26
C THR A 260 15.60 -16.81 -22.91
N TYR A 261 16.69 -16.17 -23.33
CA TYR A 261 17.84 -16.83 -23.96
C TYR A 261 18.96 -17.23 -22.98
N GLY A 262 18.81 -16.92 -21.69
CA GLY A 262 19.79 -17.21 -20.65
C GLY A 262 21.04 -16.34 -20.71
N TRP A 263 20.90 -15.14 -21.28
CA TRP A 263 21.87 -14.04 -21.24
C TRP A 263 21.68 -13.19 -19.98
N SER A 264 22.48 -12.14 -19.83
CA SER A 264 22.65 -11.47 -18.54
C SER A 264 22.20 -10.03 -18.67
N PRO A 265 21.00 -9.67 -18.17
CA PRO A 265 20.36 -8.38 -18.41
C PRO A 265 20.97 -7.19 -17.67
N THR A 266 22.23 -7.31 -17.25
CA THR A 266 22.93 -6.33 -16.42
C THR A 266 24.39 -6.19 -16.84
N SER A 267 24.76 -6.78 -17.98
CA SER A 267 26.14 -6.92 -18.43
C SER A 267 26.23 -6.66 -19.93
N ASP A 268 26.63 -5.44 -20.28
CA ASP A 268 26.79 -4.86 -21.64
C ASP A 268 27.64 -5.65 -22.68
N ILE A 269 28.17 -6.80 -22.29
CA ILE A 269 28.97 -7.72 -23.09
C ILE A 269 28.37 -9.13 -23.18
N SER A 270 27.18 -9.36 -22.63
CA SER A 270 26.51 -10.65 -22.56
C SER A 270 25.13 -10.54 -23.19
N PRO A 271 24.88 -11.12 -24.38
CA PRO A 271 25.76 -12.02 -25.13
C PRO A 271 26.99 -11.32 -25.75
N GLU A 272 27.99 -12.05 -26.26
CA GLU A 272 29.25 -11.46 -26.78
C GLU A 272 28.97 -10.33 -27.81
N GLN A 273 29.14 -9.05 -27.42
CA GLN A 273 28.81 -7.83 -28.19
C GLN A 273 27.31 -7.45 -28.25
N GLY A 274 26.51 -7.90 -27.30
CA GLY A 274 25.09 -7.61 -27.15
C GLY A 274 24.26 -7.89 -28.39
N SER A 275 23.33 -7.00 -28.72
CA SER A 275 22.48 -7.12 -29.91
C SER A 275 23.23 -7.30 -31.24
N LEU A 276 24.47 -6.82 -31.35
CA LEU A 276 25.32 -6.91 -32.55
C LEU A 276 26.23 -8.14 -32.58
N GLY A 277 26.22 -8.93 -31.50
CA GLY A 277 26.96 -10.16 -31.35
C GLY A 277 26.43 -11.33 -32.16
N ASP A 278 27.18 -12.44 -32.16
CA ASP A 278 26.81 -13.74 -32.74
C ASP A 278 27.28 -14.82 -31.76
N ALA A 279 26.50 -15.00 -30.69
CA ALA A 279 26.91 -15.80 -29.53
C ALA A 279 27.12 -17.27 -29.87
N ASP A 280 26.33 -17.82 -30.79
CA ASP A 280 26.37 -19.22 -31.19
C ASP A 280 27.23 -19.49 -32.44
N ASN A 281 27.73 -18.42 -33.09
CA ASN A 281 28.55 -18.41 -34.30
C ASN A 281 27.87 -19.03 -35.53
N ASP A 282 26.55 -18.88 -35.65
CA ASP A 282 25.78 -19.33 -36.81
C ASP A 282 25.75 -18.32 -37.98
N GLY A 283 26.20 -17.10 -37.73
CA GLY A 283 26.28 -16.00 -38.70
C GLY A 283 25.07 -15.05 -38.71
N LEU A 284 24.14 -15.20 -37.77
CA LEU A 284 23.09 -14.24 -37.44
C LEU A 284 23.52 -13.35 -36.26
N PHE A 285 22.91 -12.18 -36.14
CA PHE A 285 23.09 -11.36 -34.95
C PHE A 285 22.16 -11.85 -33.84
N ASN A 286 22.55 -11.70 -32.58
CA ASN A 286 21.73 -12.06 -31.43
C ASN A 286 20.31 -11.46 -31.51
N LEU A 287 20.19 -10.19 -31.93
CA LEU A 287 18.88 -9.54 -32.12
C LEU A 287 18.00 -10.19 -33.21
N ALA A 288 18.58 -10.91 -34.16
CA ALA A 288 17.85 -11.60 -35.23
C ALA A 288 17.30 -12.96 -34.79
N GLU A 289 17.68 -13.43 -33.60
CA GLU A 289 17.26 -14.71 -33.03
C GLU A 289 16.01 -14.58 -32.15
N ILE A 290 15.65 -13.34 -31.81
CA ILE A 290 14.55 -12.93 -30.93
C ILE A 290 13.22 -12.83 -31.71
#